data_AF-A0A1E9D808-F1
#
_entry.id   AF-A0A1E9D808-F1
#
_cell.length_a   1.000
_cell.length_b   1.000
_cell.length_c   1.000
_cell.angle_alpha   90.00
_cell.angle_beta   90.00
_cell.angle_gamma   90.00
#
_symmetry.space_group_name_H-M   'P 1'
#
loop_
_entity.id
_entity.type
_entity.pdbx_description
1 polymer ?
#
loop_
_entity_poly.entity_id
_entity_poly.type
_entity_poly.pdbx_seq_one_letter_code
_entity_poly.pdbx_strand_id
1 'polypeptide(L)'
;MNELLSWQGTSLKIDLQENVESNFIKSLKNQSINLRCEGNIYFLENQSKYFIYEDDFIDDSRRLPSIITKFIQKDYNNLGQVYIDSNTGFIEIEADKKDKIIYEKIIKGNNIDGTTREFPISINVLNEVLDSNNRKSALIIDFFILSALSTKIRYTAEEIESEFIIGDKRYETNFNIDCEPFYLFPIYDWIINNNEYKDSYIVKLQIVRQVIVNKRTLENTNEILEDSKLAYRRIISRKTDDYFEQINKLKDDFLNLSKNENNTLRTLNLTFFAWLGSLGVQLLNIIIGYNGNNLLHYLLFSKGSKKGIVVGMFIIALIFIFIAYVSEIKSLQKEYNVLKHIYKDKILFESESDIESKFELIIKKPEVGKFQMRIFGIFLFLLLVRCICAFM
;
A
#
# COMPACT_ATOMS: atom_id res chain seq x y z
N MET A 1 38.91 -42.04 -2.55
CA MET A 1 39.13 -40.62 -2.84
C MET A 1 40.62 -40.41 -2.94
N ASN A 2 41.11 -39.88 -4.07
CA ASN A 2 42.55 -39.66 -4.32
C ASN A 2 43.03 -38.28 -3.83
N GLU A 3 42.18 -37.55 -3.10
CA GLU A 3 42.43 -36.21 -2.62
C GLU A 3 41.95 -36.04 -1.18
N LEU A 4 42.65 -35.20 -0.43
CA LEU A 4 42.29 -34.78 0.92
C LEU A 4 41.86 -33.31 0.87
N LEU A 5 40.64 -33.06 1.31
CA LEU A 5 40.03 -31.72 1.32
C LEU A 5 40.16 -31.12 2.73
N SER A 6 40.57 -29.85 2.81
CA SER A 6 40.61 -29.11 4.07
C SER A 6 40.40 -27.62 3.86
N TRP A 7 39.62 -26.99 4.72
CA TRP A 7 39.33 -25.55 4.63
C TRP A 7 40.38 -24.70 5.35
N GLN A 8 40.84 -23.63 4.68
CA GLN A 8 41.72 -22.61 5.25
C GLN A 8 41.10 -21.22 5.05
N GLY A 9 40.46 -20.69 6.08
CA GLY A 9 39.61 -19.50 5.92
C GLY A 9 38.47 -19.83 4.96
N THR A 10 38.27 -19.02 3.92
CA THR A 10 37.23 -19.25 2.90
C THR A 10 37.70 -20.10 1.71
N SER A 11 38.97 -20.51 1.70
CA SER A 11 39.64 -21.18 0.59
C SER A 11 39.80 -22.67 0.86
N LEU A 12 39.57 -23.50 -0.16
CA LEU A 12 39.68 -24.95 -0.07
C LEU A 12 41.08 -25.40 -0.48
N LYS A 13 41.78 -26.09 0.42
CA LYS A 13 43.02 -26.79 0.13
C LYS A 13 42.68 -28.22 -0.32
N ILE A 14 43.20 -28.59 -1.49
CA ILE A 14 43.03 -29.88 -2.13
C ILE A 14 44.42 -30.52 -2.23
N ASP A 15 44.65 -31.58 -1.46
CA ASP A 15 45.93 -32.30 -1.40
C ASP A 15 45.84 -33.62 -2.17
N LEU A 16 46.56 -33.75 -3.27
CA LEU A 16 46.54 -34.97 -4.10
C LEU A 16 47.41 -36.06 -3.47
N GLN A 17 46.80 -37.17 -3.04
CA GLN A 17 47.52 -38.31 -2.46
C GLN A 17 48.34 -39.09 -3.50
N GLU A 18 47.91 -39.05 -4.76
CA GLU A 18 48.61 -39.60 -5.93
C GLU A 18 48.76 -38.50 -6.98
N ASN A 19 49.80 -38.53 -7.84
CA ASN A 19 49.99 -37.60 -8.97
C ASN A 19 48.93 -37.78 -10.09
N VAL A 20 47.74 -38.27 -9.76
CA VAL A 20 46.62 -38.46 -10.66
C VAL A 20 45.58 -37.39 -10.36
N GLU A 21 45.30 -36.57 -11.36
CA GLU A 21 44.32 -35.50 -11.26
C GLU A 21 42.91 -36.06 -10.96
N SER A 22 42.31 -35.56 -9.87
CA SER A 22 40.99 -35.97 -9.42
C SER A 22 39.88 -35.52 -10.38
N ASN A 23 38.73 -36.21 -10.32
CA ASN A 23 37.56 -35.82 -11.11
C ASN A 23 37.05 -34.43 -10.72
N PHE A 24 37.20 -34.04 -9.45
CA PHE A 24 36.85 -32.71 -8.96
C PHE A 24 37.70 -31.62 -9.64
N ILE A 25 39.03 -31.75 -9.64
CA ILE A 25 39.92 -30.78 -10.31
C ILE A 25 39.61 -30.66 -11.80
N LYS A 26 39.32 -31.78 -12.47
CA LYS A 26 38.89 -31.78 -13.88
C LYS A 26 37.60 -30.99 -14.09
N SER A 27 36.61 -31.19 -13.22
CA SER A 27 35.35 -30.44 -13.26
C SER A 27 35.56 -28.93 -13.08
N LEU A 28 36.44 -28.52 -12.18
CA LEU A 28 36.78 -27.10 -11.97
C LEU A 28 37.44 -26.50 -13.22
N LYS A 29 38.40 -27.21 -13.83
CA LYS A 29 39.07 -26.77 -15.06
C LYS A 29 38.11 -26.68 -16.25
N ASN A 30 37.16 -27.61 -16.37
CA ASN A 30 36.13 -27.57 -17.41
C ASN A 30 35.26 -26.30 -17.31
N GLN A 31 35.01 -25.81 -16.10
CA GLN A 31 34.32 -24.54 -15.85
C GLN A 31 35.25 -23.30 -15.94
N SER A 32 36.51 -23.48 -16.35
CA SER A 32 37.52 -22.41 -16.38
C SER A 32 37.74 -21.72 -15.02
N ILE A 33 37.58 -22.46 -13.92
CA ILE A 33 37.82 -21.96 -12.56
C ILE A 33 39.33 -22.01 -12.28
N ASN A 34 39.88 -20.88 -11.86
CA ASN A 34 41.31 -20.75 -11.57
C ASN A 34 41.67 -21.41 -10.23
N LEU A 35 42.75 -22.19 -10.24
CA LEU A 35 43.32 -22.83 -9.06
C LEU A 35 44.76 -22.34 -8.86
N ARG A 36 45.10 -21.93 -7.63
CA ARG A 36 46.51 -21.69 -7.27
C ARG A 36 47.16 -23.03 -6.98
N CYS A 37 48.29 -23.32 -7.62
CA CYS A 37 48.99 -24.59 -7.49
C CYS A 37 50.34 -24.37 -6.80
N GLU A 38 50.61 -25.17 -5.77
CA GLU A 38 51.87 -25.20 -5.02
C GLU A 38 52.33 -26.67 -4.89
N GLY A 39 52.99 -27.18 -5.94
CA GLY A 39 53.40 -28.58 -6.02
C GLY A 39 52.22 -29.52 -6.25
N ASN A 40 51.96 -30.42 -5.30
CA ASN A 40 50.82 -31.36 -5.33
C ASN A 40 49.57 -30.81 -4.63
N ILE A 41 49.63 -29.56 -4.16
CA ILE A 41 48.55 -28.91 -3.42
C ILE A 41 47.91 -27.86 -4.32
N TYR A 42 46.58 -27.95 -4.46
CA TYR A 42 45.78 -26.94 -5.11
C TYR A 42 44.99 -26.14 -4.07
N PHE A 43 44.90 -24.83 -4.30
CA PHE A 43 44.06 -23.92 -3.53
C PHE A 43 42.97 -23.37 -4.43
N LEU A 44 41.72 -23.59 -4.02
CA LEU A 44 40.53 -23.01 -4.62
C LEU A 44 40.06 -21.85 -3.74
N GLU A 45 40.24 -20.63 -4.23
CA GLU A 45 39.72 -19.42 -3.58
C GLU A 45 38.19 -19.37 -3.65
N ASN A 46 37.55 -18.59 -2.78
CA ASN A 46 36.09 -18.45 -2.80
C ASN A 46 35.61 -17.90 -4.15
N GLN A 47 34.79 -18.68 -4.86
CA GLN A 47 34.27 -18.32 -6.17
C GLN A 47 32.94 -17.59 -6.04
N SER A 48 32.83 -16.39 -6.61
CA SER A 48 31.60 -15.59 -6.51
C SER A 48 30.43 -16.19 -7.29
N LYS A 49 30.70 -16.88 -8.41
CA LYS A 49 29.67 -17.47 -9.29
C LYS A 49 29.35 -18.94 -9.01
N TYR A 50 30.07 -19.58 -8.10
CA TYR A 50 29.94 -21.02 -7.87
C TYR A 50 29.78 -21.32 -6.39
N PHE A 51 28.88 -22.24 -6.08
CA PHE A 51 28.73 -22.82 -4.76
C PHE A 51 29.41 -24.19 -4.77
N ILE A 52 30.44 -24.37 -3.95
CA ILE A 52 31.32 -25.55 -4.02
C ILE A 52 31.59 -26.03 -2.59
N TYR A 53 31.11 -27.24 -2.27
CA TYR A 53 31.27 -27.87 -0.94
C TYR A 53 30.89 -26.92 0.21
N GLU A 54 29.77 -26.21 0.06
CA GLU A 54 29.37 -25.17 1.02
C GLU A 54 28.93 -25.75 2.37
N ASP A 55 28.24 -26.90 2.37
CA ASP A 55 27.87 -27.62 3.61
C ASP A 55 29.12 -28.09 4.38
N ASP A 56 30.09 -28.70 3.68
CA ASP A 56 31.36 -29.14 4.30
C ASP A 56 32.13 -27.97 4.91
N PHE A 57 32.12 -26.81 4.23
CA PHE A 57 32.74 -25.59 4.74
C PHE A 57 32.05 -25.09 6.02
N ILE A 58 30.72 -25.12 6.06
CA ILE A 58 29.94 -24.70 7.24
C ILE A 58 30.25 -25.64 8.42
N ASP A 59 30.33 -26.95 8.17
CA ASP A 59 30.61 -27.94 9.21
C ASP A 59 31.99 -27.78 9.83
N ASP A 60 33.01 -27.57 9.00
CA ASP A 60 34.39 -27.32 9.43
C ASP A 60 34.58 -25.95 10.11
N SER A 61 33.65 -25.02 9.88
CA SER A 61 33.70 -23.67 10.43
C SER A 61 33.14 -23.58 11.84
N ARG A 62 33.85 -22.82 12.69
CA ARG A 62 33.37 -22.40 14.02
C ARG A 62 33.17 -20.89 14.15
N ARG A 63 33.41 -20.13 13.08
CA ARG A 63 33.36 -18.67 13.11
C ARG A 63 32.29 -18.18 12.16
N LEU A 64 31.14 -17.80 12.71
CA LEU A 64 30.04 -17.20 11.97
C LEU A 64 30.47 -16.03 11.07
N PRO A 65 31.37 -15.11 11.48
CA PRO A 65 31.86 -14.06 10.58
C PRO A 65 32.52 -14.60 9.32
N SER A 66 33.30 -15.69 9.41
CA SER A 66 33.93 -16.31 8.23
C SER A 66 32.89 -16.91 7.29
N ILE A 67 31.85 -17.53 7.87
CA ILE A 67 30.72 -18.09 7.12
C ILE A 67 29.99 -16.97 6.37
N ILE A 68 29.62 -15.90 7.08
CA ILE A 68 28.98 -14.72 6.50
C ILE A 68 29.84 -14.14 5.38
N THR A 69 31.14 -13.92 5.61
CA THR A 69 32.05 -13.36 4.60
C THR A 69 32.09 -14.20 3.34
N LYS A 70 32.08 -15.54 3.45
CA LYS A 70 32.07 -16.41 2.26
C LYS A 70 30.79 -16.23 1.44
N PHE A 71 29.63 -16.16 2.08
CA PHE A 71 28.34 -16.06 1.40
C PHE A 71 28.05 -14.68 0.83
N ILE A 72 28.37 -13.58 1.55
CA ILE A 72 28.13 -12.22 1.02
C ILE A 72 28.96 -11.88 -0.22
N GLN A 73 30.06 -12.61 -0.47
CA GLN A 73 30.91 -12.44 -1.64
C GLN A 73 30.36 -13.13 -2.91
N LYS A 74 29.29 -13.93 -2.78
CA LYS A 74 28.64 -14.59 -3.91
C LYS A 74 27.81 -13.59 -4.74
N ASP A 75 27.73 -13.83 -6.04
CA ASP A 75 26.88 -13.06 -6.95
C ASP A 75 25.49 -13.69 -7.04
N TYR A 76 24.56 -13.14 -6.26
CA TYR A 76 23.15 -13.55 -6.28
C TYR A 76 22.33 -12.89 -7.41
N ASN A 77 22.91 -12.00 -8.21
CA ASN A 77 22.20 -11.35 -9.32
C ASN A 77 22.34 -12.17 -10.61
N ASN A 78 23.55 -12.63 -10.92
CA ASN A 78 23.82 -13.46 -12.08
C ASN A 78 23.73 -14.95 -11.71
N LEU A 79 23.49 -15.82 -12.70
CA LEU A 79 23.38 -17.27 -12.49
C LEU A 79 24.65 -17.81 -11.84
N GLY A 80 24.48 -18.42 -10.66
CA GLY A 80 25.48 -19.26 -10.05
C GLY A 80 25.16 -20.74 -10.30
N GLN A 81 26.19 -21.57 -10.29
CA GLN A 81 26.05 -23.03 -10.35
C GLN A 81 26.48 -23.65 -9.02
N VAL A 82 25.83 -24.74 -8.64
CA VAL A 82 26.22 -25.56 -7.49
C VAL A 82 26.99 -26.78 -7.97
N TYR A 83 28.11 -27.07 -7.32
CA TYR A 83 28.84 -28.31 -7.53
C TYR A 83 28.20 -29.43 -6.72
N ILE A 84 27.84 -30.53 -7.39
CA ILE A 84 27.35 -31.75 -6.76
C ILE A 84 28.35 -32.86 -7.04
N ASP A 85 28.80 -33.53 -5.98
CA ASP A 85 29.78 -34.63 -6.08
C ASP A 85 29.21 -35.94 -6.67
N SER A 86 27.96 -35.89 -7.15
CA SER A 86 27.40 -36.92 -8.02
C SER A 86 27.93 -36.71 -9.44
N ASN A 87 28.01 -37.75 -10.28
CA ASN A 87 28.59 -37.74 -11.64
C ASN A 87 28.10 -36.64 -12.63
N THR A 88 27.23 -35.72 -12.21
CA THR A 88 26.66 -34.59 -12.95
C THR A 88 27.47 -33.30 -12.86
N GLY A 89 28.32 -33.12 -11.84
CA GLY A 89 29.20 -31.94 -11.72
C GLY A 89 28.44 -30.66 -11.34
N PHE A 90 28.49 -29.64 -12.20
CA PHE A 90 27.88 -28.32 -11.93
C PHE A 90 26.45 -28.24 -12.45
N ILE A 91 25.51 -27.85 -11.59
CA ILE A 91 24.09 -27.68 -11.91
C ILE A 91 23.70 -26.21 -11.74
N GLU A 92 22.85 -25.69 -12.62
CA GLU A 92 22.30 -24.33 -12.50
C GLU A 92 21.29 -24.22 -11.36
N ILE A 93 21.29 -23.07 -10.69
CA ILE A 93 20.37 -22.75 -9.61
C ILE A 93 19.08 -22.16 -10.19
N GLU A 94 17.93 -22.74 -9.84
CA GLU A 94 16.61 -22.36 -10.38
C GLU A 94 15.85 -21.36 -9.50
N ALA A 95 16.24 -21.18 -8.23
CA ALA A 95 15.57 -20.31 -7.26
C ALA A 95 15.31 -18.89 -7.75
N ASP A 96 14.16 -18.32 -7.35
CA ASP A 96 13.84 -16.91 -7.59
C ASP A 96 14.73 -16.00 -6.74
N LYS A 97 15.51 -15.16 -7.42
CA LYS A 97 16.50 -14.24 -6.84
C LYS A 97 15.92 -12.86 -6.50
N LYS A 98 14.64 -12.62 -6.84
CA LYS A 98 13.98 -11.34 -6.57
C LYS A 98 13.80 -11.08 -5.08
N ASP A 99 13.81 -12.12 -4.26
CA ASP A 99 13.73 -12.05 -2.81
C ASP A 99 14.85 -11.18 -2.22
N LYS A 100 16.06 -11.21 -2.79
CA LYS A 100 17.20 -10.38 -2.39
C LYS A 100 16.83 -8.90 -2.26
N ILE A 101 16.09 -8.34 -3.21
CA ILE A 101 15.73 -6.91 -3.20
C ILE A 101 14.84 -6.58 -2.00
N ILE A 102 13.92 -7.48 -1.67
CA ILE A 102 13.00 -7.31 -0.54
C ILE A 102 13.75 -7.55 0.77
N TYR A 103 14.58 -8.59 0.82
CA TYR A 103 15.42 -8.93 1.97
C TYR A 103 16.37 -7.78 2.36
N GLU A 104 17.09 -7.19 1.40
CA GLU A 104 17.96 -6.03 1.64
C GLU A 104 17.18 -4.83 2.16
N LYS A 105 15.96 -4.59 1.67
CA LYS A 105 15.10 -3.50 2.18
C LYS A 105 14.71 -3.74 3.63
N ILE A 106 14.36 -4.98 4.00
CA ILE A 106 13.99 -5.34 5.37
C ILE A 106 15.19 -5.15 6.30
N ILE A 107 16.35 -5.70 5.93
CA ILE A 107 17.57 -5.62 6.76
C ILE A 107 18.03 -4.19 6.98
N LYS A 108 17.94 -3.31 5.98
CA LYS A 108 18.24 -1.88 6.15
C LYS A 108 17.38 -1.18 7.21
N GLY A 109 16.18 -1.72 7.48
CA GLY A 109 15.29 -1.23 8.53
C GLY A 109 15.55 -1.84 9.92
N ASN A 110 16.43 -2.85 10.02
CA ASN A 110 16.71 -3.57 11.27
C ASN A 110 18.04 -3.09 11.89
N ASN A 111 18.21 -3.31 13.18
CA ASN A 111 19.46 -2.98 13.88
C ASN A 111 20.37 -4.21 13.96
N ILE A 112 21.38 -4.28 13.09
CA ILE A 112 22.36 -5.38 13.06
C ILE A 112 23.67 -4.93 13.73
N ASP A 113 24.03 -5.61 14.81
CA ASP A 113 25.29 -5.40 15.53
C ASP A 113 26.23 -6.60 15.33
N GLY A 114 27.23 -6.42 14.48
CA GLY A 114 28.23 -7.44 14.16
C GLY A 114 29.30 -6.89 13.22
N THR A 115 30.22 -7.76 12.79
CA THR A 115 31.32 -7.38 11.89
C THR A 115 30.84 -6.90 10.53
N THR A 116 29.72 -7.46 10.06
CA THR A 116 29.04 -7.11 8.81
C THR A 116 27.57 -6.80 9.09
N ARG A 117 27.05 -5.72 8.50
CA ARG A 117 25.66 -5.26 8.73
C ARG A 117 24.77 -5.33 7.50
N GLU A 118 25.37 -5.63 6.34
CA GLU A 118 24.68 -5.74 5.07
C GLU A 118 24.88 -7.13 4.50
N PHE A 119 23.79 -7.78 4.11
CA PHE A 119 23.79 -9.13 3.56
C PHE A 119 23.15 -9.11 2.17
N PRO A 120 23.92 -8.88 1.10
CA PRO A 120 23.42 -8.79 -0.27
C PRO A 120 23.12 -10.18 -0.88
N ILE A 121 22.35 -10.99 -0.14
CA ILE A 121 22.10 -12.41 -0.40
C ILE A 121 20.65 -12.66 -0.82
N SER A 122 20.43 -13.79 -1.50
CA SER A 122 19.10 -14.38 -1.70
C SER A 122 18.97 -15.59 -0.79
N ILE A 123 17.95 -15.61 0.06
CA ILE A 123 17.68 -16.74 0.96
C ILE A 123 17.08 -17.90 0.17
N ASN A 124 16.30 -17.62 -0.86
CA ASN A 124 15.80 -18.66 -1.77
C ASN A 124 16.95 -19.45 -2.40
N VAL A 125 17.98 -18.76 -2.89
CA VAL A 125 19.19 -19.40 -3.44
C VAL A 125 19.92 -20.21 -2.36
N LEU A 126 20.10 -19.67 -1.15
CA LEU A 126 20.77 -20.41 -0.08
C LEU A 126 19.99 -21.66 0.34
N ASN A 127 18.66 -21.60 0.36
CA ASN A 127 17.81 -22.73 0.70
C ASN A 127 17.80 -23.82 -0.38
N GLU A 128 18.10 -23.50 -1.64
CA GLU A 128 18.30 -24.49 -2.70
C GLU A 128 19.71 -25.10 -2.67
N VAL A 129 20.72 -24.28 -2.37
CA VAL A 129 22.13 -24.69 -2.41
C VAL A 129 22.55 -25.54 -1.19
N LEU A 130 22.06 -25.18 -0.01
CA LEU A 130 22.47 -25.81 1.25
C LEU A 130 21.56 -26.99 1.58
N ASP A 131 22.16 -28.08 2.09
CA ASP A 131 21.36 -29.24 2.51
C ASP A 131 20.56 -28.92 3.78
N SER A 132 19.23 -28.94 3.64
CA SER A 132 18.30 -28.78 4.77
C SER A 132 18.44 -29.85 5.85
N ASN A 133 19.04 -31.02 5.54
CA ASN A 133 19.33 -32.06 6.52
C ASN A 133 20.62 -31.79 7.30
N ASN A 134 21.50 -30.93 6.78
CA ASN A 134 22.65 -30.46 7.53
C ASN A 134 22.18 -29.44 8.57
N ARG A 135 22.31 -29.83 9.85
CA ARG A 135 21.88 -29.03 11.00
C ARG A 135 22.52 -27.64 11.04
N LYS A 136 23.84 -27.55 10.81
CA LYS A 136 24.53 -26.26 10.85
C LYS A 136 24.13 -25.41 9.66
N SER A 137 24.03 -25.98 8.46
CA SER A 137 23.57 -25.25 7.28
C SER A 137 22.15 -24.68 7.45
N ALA A 138 21.22 -25.46 7.99
CA ALA A 138 19.89 -25.01 8.34
C ALA A 138 19.92 -23.85 9.35
N LEU A 139 20.82 -23.90 10.34
CA LEU A 139 20.99 -22.84 11.33
C LEU A 139 21.58 -21.56 10.72
N ILE A 140 22.47 -21.67 9.73
CA ILE A 140 22.97 -20.52 8.98
C ILE A 140 21.84 -19.86 8.16
N ILE A 141 20.95 -20.64 7.56
CA ILE A 141 19.73 -20.12 6.92
C ILE A 141 18.87 -19.39 7.96
N ASP A 142 18.65 -20.00 9.13
CA ASP A 142 17.89 -19.37 10.21
C ASP A 142 18.52 -18.06 10.69
N PHE A 143 19.84 -17.97 10.78
CA PHE A 143 20.55 -16.74 11.12
C PHE A 143 20.22 -15.60 10.12
N PHE A 144 20.29 -15.89 8.83
CA PHE A 144 19.98 -14.89 7.80
C PHE A 144 18.49 -14.52 7.84
N ILE A 145 17.59 -15.49 8.01
CA ILE A 145 16.16 -15.21 8.18
C ILE A 145 15.91 -14.36 9.43
N LEU A 146 16.54 -14.67 10.57
CA LEU A 146 16.41 -13.89 11.80
C LEU A 146 16.96 -12.47 11.65
N SER A 147 17.99 -12.28 10.82
CA SER A 147 18.49 -10.95 10.49
C SER A 147 17.43 -10.09 9.80
N ALA A 148 16.50 -10.70 9.05
CA ALA A 148 15.32 -10.02 8.50
C ALA A 148 14.13 -9.94 9.48
N LEU A 149 13.83 -11.03 10.20
CA LEU A 149 12.66 -11.11 11.08
C LEU A 149 12.80 -10.29 12.36
N SER A 150 13.97 -10.25 12.98
CA SER A 150 14.20 -9.53 14.24
C SER A 150 14.16 -8.02 14.05
N THR A 151 13.86 -7.28 15.12
CA THR A 151 14.01 -5.81 15.12
C THR A 151 15.48 -5.45 15.35
N LYS A 152 16.17 -6.26 16.15
CA LYS A 152 17.60 -6.14 16.41
C LYS A 152 18.23 -7.54 16.48
N ILE A 153 19.40 -7.69 15.88
CA ILE A 153 20.21 -8.90 15.99
C ILE A 153 21.66 -8.52 16.31
N ARG A 154 22.28 -9.25 17.22
CA ARG A 154 23.70 -9.16 17.54
C ARG A 154 24.35 -10.51 17.32
N TYR A 155 25.56 -10.54 16.77
CA TYR A 155 26.29 -11.80 16.65
C TYR A 155 27.80 -11.64 16.89
N THR A 156 28.41 -12.70 17.43
CA THR A 156 29.86 -12.79 17.69
C THR A 156 30.48 -13.91 16.86
N ALA A 157 31.52 -14.57 17.35
CA ALA A 157 32.14 -15.70 16.64
C ALA A 157 31.19 -16.91 16.55
N GLU A 158 30.46 -17.21 17.63
CA GLU A 158 29.63 -18.41 17.76
C GLU A 158 28.23 -18.13 18.30
N GLU A 159 28.01 -16.97 18.93
CA GLU A 159 26.74 -16.62 19.58
C GLU A 159 25.92 -15.66 18.74
N ILE A 160 24.61 -15.86 18.73
CA ILE A 160 23.62 -15.03 18.06
C ILE A 160 22.55 -14.65 19.08
N GLU A 161 22.27 -13.35 19.16
CA GLU A 161 21.26 -12.74 20.01
C GLU A 161 20.23 -12.06 19.12
N SER A 162 18.96 -12.45 19.21
CA SER A 162 17.87 -11.93 18.40
C SER A 162 16.78 -11.34 19.27
N GLU A 163 16.34 -10.13 18.92
CA GLU A 163 15.39 -9.35 19.68
C GLU A 163 14.24 -8.84 18.79
N PHE A 164 13.02 -9.05 19.27
CA PHE A 164 11.78 -8.62 18.64
C PHE A 164 11.10 -7.58 19.53
N ILE A 165 10.90 -6.38 18.99
CA ILE A 165 10.32 -5.24 19.70
C ILE A 165 9.06 -4.79 18.96
N ILE A 166 7.92 -4.81 19.65
CA ILE A 166 6.64 -4.31 19.15
C ILE A 166 5.93 -3.51 20.26
N GLY A 167 5.88 -2.18 20.11
CA GLY A 167 5.39 -1.28 21.15
C GLY A 167 6.19 -1.46 22.45
N ASP A 168 5.50 -1.71 23.56
CA ASP A 168 6.13 -1.94 24.86
C ASP A 168 6.51 -3.42 25.10
N LYS A 169 6.20 -4.32 24.16
CA LYS A 169 6.48 -5.76 24.29
C LYS A 169 7.81 -6.11 23.63
N ARG A 170 8.56 -6.95 24.32
CA ARG A 170 9.88 -7.42 23.91
C ARG A 170 9.98 -8.93 24.06
N TYR A 171 10.62 -9.59 23.11
CA TYR A 171 11.06 -10.98 23.20
C TYR A 171 12.51 -11.08 22.74
N GLU A 172 13.34 -11.76 23.53
CA GLU A 172 14.77 -11.98 23.26
C GLU A 172 15.05 -13.48 23.23
N THR A 173 15.91 -13.91 22.34
CA THR A 173 16.34 -15.30 22.21
C THR A 173 17.81 -15.37 21.82
N ASN A 174 18.52 -16.34 22.40
CA ASN A 174 19.96 -16.49 22.26
C ASN A 174 20.25 -17.93 21.86
N PHE A 175 21.14 -18.13 20.89
CA PHE A 175 21.54 -19.45 20.41
C PHE A 175 22.97 -19.41 19.88
N ASN A 176 23.59 -20.57 19.77
CA ASN A 176 24.92 -20.70 19.18
C ASN A 176 24.85 -21.42 17.81
N ILE A 177 25.98 -21.45 17.11
CA ILE A 177 26.10 -22.13 15.81
C ILE A 177 25.91 -23.66 15.86
N ASP A 178 25.95 -24.26 17.04
CA ASP A 178 25.78 -25.70 17.26
C ASP A 178 24.38 -26.05 17.83
N CYS A 179 23.48 -25.07 18.00
CA CYS A 179 22.12 -25.29 18.49
C CYS A 179 21.26 -26.04 17.46
N GLU A 180 20.07 -26.47 17.88
CA GLU A 180 19.09 -26.99 16.92
C GLU A 180 18.54 -25.83 16.08
N PRO A 181 18.39 -25.99 14.76
CA PRO A 181 17.75 -25.00 13.91
C PRO A 181 16.25 -24.89 14.24
N PHE A 182 15.71 -23.70 14.02
CA PHE A 182 14.29 -23.38 14.12
C PHE A 182 13.53 -23.69 12.83
N TYR A 183 14.23 -23.84 11.70
CA TYR A 183 13.66 -24.10 10.38
C TYR A 183 12.69 -23.00 9.92
N LEU A 184 13.12 -21.73 9.94
CA LEU A 184 12.28 -20.54 9.72
C LEU A 184 11.93 -20.26 8.25
N PHE A 185 12.47 -21.03 7.30
CA PHE A 185 12.23 -20.82 5.87
C PHE A 185 10.75 -20.73 5.46
N PRO A 186 9.81 -21.56 5.99
CA PRO A 186 8.39 -21.44 5.65
C PRO A 186 7.78 -20.09 6.04
N ILE A 187 8.25 -19.45 7.11
CA ILE A 187 7.82 -18.10 7.50
C ILE A 187 8.39 -17.08 6.51
N TYR A 188 9.67 -17.19 6.18
CA TYR A 188 10.34 -16.32 5.21
C TYR A 188 9.64 -16.35 3.85
N ASP A 189 9.39 -17.55 3.32
CA ASP A 189 8.74 -17.78 2.04
C ASP A 189 7.35 -17.12 1.98
N TRP A 190 6.55 -17.28 3.04
CA TRP A 190 5.23 -16.67 3.10
C TRP A 190 5.27 -15.13 3.16
N ILE A 191 6.26 -14.54 3.80
CA ILE A 191 6.42 -13.08 3.90
C ILE A 191 6.84 -12.49 2.54
N ILE A 192 7.84 -13.08 1.88
CA ILE A 192 8.54 -12.44 0.77
C ILE A 192 8.08 -12.94 -0.60
N ASN A 193 7.90 -14.26 -0.77
CA ASN A 193 7.63 -14.86 -2.07
C ASN A 193 6.13 -14.87 -2.39
N ASN A 194 5.27 -14.94 -1.37
CA ASN A 194 3.83 -14.96 -1.54
C ASN A 194 3.23 -13.54 -1.46
N ASN A 195 3.36 -12.70 -2.49
CA ASN A 195 2.84 -11.33 -2.44
C ASN A 195 1.47 -11.19 -3.11
N GLU A 196 0.44 -10.83 -2.35
CA GLU A 196 -0.89 -10.54 -2.90
C GLU A 196 -0.98 -9.13 -3.53
N TYR A 197 -0.14 -8.20 -3.08
CA TYR A 197 -0.01 -6.84 -3.61
C TYR A 197 1.36 -6.25 -3.29
N LYS A 198 1.71 -5.13 -3.93
CA LYS A 198 2.99 -4.44 -3.71
C LYS A 198 3.15 -4.08 -2.22
N ASP A 199 4.31 -4.42 -1.66
CA ASP A 199 4.66 -4.15 -0.26
C ASP A 199 3.83 -4.92 0.79
N SER A 200 3.10 -5.98 0.42
CA SER A 200 2.38 -6.84 1.37
C SER A 200 3.31 -7.51 2.40
N TYR A 201 4.57 -7.77 2.04
CA TYR A 201 5.62 -8.27 2.94
C TYR A 201 5.79 -7.41 4.20
N ILE A 202 5.55 -6.09 4.13
CA ILE A 202 5.66 -5.19 5.30
C ILE A 202 4.62 -5.57 6.34
N VAL A 203 3.37 -5.77 5.92
CA VAL A 203 2.26 -6.14 6.81
C VAL A 203 2.51 -7.55 7.38
N LYS A 204 2.93 -8.49 6.53
CA LYS A 204 3.23 -9.86 6.94
C LYS A 204 4.36 -9.93 7.96
N LEU A 205 5.46 -9.21 7.72
CA LEU A 205 6.59 -9.11 8.65
C LEU A 205 6.15 -8.59 10.02
N GLN A 206 5.35 -7.52 10.06
CA GLN A 206 4.85 -6.96 11.33
C GLN A 206 3.95 -7.96 12.08
N ILE A 207 3.10 -8.69 11.37
CA ILE A 207 2.25 -9.73 11.97
C ILE A 207 3.10 -10.85 12.56
N VAL A 208 4.08 -11.35 11.81
CA VAL A 208 4.97 -12.42 12.27
C VAL A 208 5.73 -11.99 13.52
N ARG A 209 6.32 -10.79 13.52
CA ARG A 209 6.98 -10.21 14.71
C ARG A 209 6.03 -10.15 15.90
N GLN A 210 4.79 -9.69 15.68
CA GLN A 210 3.78 -9.60 16.74
C GLN A 210 3.39 -10.98 17.30
N VAL A 211 3.25 -12.00 16.44
CA VAL A 211 2.95 -13.38 16.85
C VAL A 211 4.11 -13.96 17.66
N ILE A 212 5.36 -13.80 17.19
CA ILE A 212 6.57 -14.25 17.91
C ILE A 212 6.63 -13.60 19.29
N VAL A 213 6.46 -12.27 19.39
CA VAL A 213 6.47 -11.55 20.67
C VAL A 213 5.36 -12.02 21.62
N ASN A 214 4.19 -12.36 21.10
CA ASN A 214 3.08 -12.85 21.91
C ASN A 214 3.29 -14.29 22.39
N LYS A 215 3.80 -15.18 21.53
CA LYS A 215 4.08 -16.57 21.88
C LYS A 215 5.34 -16.73 22.74
N ARG A 216 6.30 -15.81 22.63
CA ARG A 216 7.60 -15.85 23.30
C ARG A 216 8.39 -17.13 23.01
N THR A 217 8.34 -17.61 21.78
CA THR A 217 9.10 -18.76 21.31
C THR A 217 9.30 -18.71 19.80
N LEU A 218 10.34 -19.38 19.32
CA LEU A 218 10.62 -19.66 17.90
C LEU A 218 10.58 -21.15 17.55
N GLU A 219 10.39 -22.04 18.53
CA GLU A 219 10.56 -23.49 18.35
C GLU A 219 9.46 -24.12 17.48
N ASN A 220 8.27 -23.53 17.41
CA ASN A 220 7.15 -24.05 16.64
C ASN A 220 6.81 -23.19 15.42
N THR A 221 7.70 -23.21 14.43
CA THR A 221 7.60 -22.40 13.20
C THR A 221 6.26 -22.57 12.48
N ASN A 222 5.74 -23.79 12.39
CA ASN A 222 4.46 -24.07 11.72
C ASN A 222 3.27 -23.41 12.44
N GLU A 223 3.25 -23.48 13.78
CA GLU A 223 2.21 -22.84 14.58
C GLU A 223 2.28 -21.31 14.46
N ILE A 224 3.49 -20.74 14.49
CA ILE A 224 3.71 -19.30 14.27
C ILE A 224 3.21 -18.88 12.89
N LEU A 225 3.50 -19.68 11.85
CA LEU A 225 3.07 -19.41 10.48
C LEU A 225 1.54 -19.43 10.35
N GLU A 226 0.87 -20.45 10.89
CA GLU A 226 -0.59 -20.56 10.79
C GLU A 226 -1.31 -19.45 11.57
N ASP A 227 -0.85 -19.12 12.77
CA ASP A 227 -1.38 -17.99 13.53
C ASP A 227 -1.17 -16.66 12.80
N SER A 228 -0.02 -16.50 12.14
CA SER A 228 0.28 -15.31 11.33
C SER A 228 -0.63 -15.21 10.11
N LYS A 229 -0.88 -16.32 9.39
CA LYS A 229 -1.83 -16.36 8.27
C LYS A 229 -3.26 -16.04 8.73
N LEU A 230 -3.70 -16.56 9.88
CA LEU A 230 -5.01 -16.26 10.44
C LEU A 230 -5.13 -14.78 10.82
N ALA A 231 -4.13 -14.22 11.49
CA ALA A 231 -4.08 -12.80 11.82
C ALA A 231 -4.11 -11.91 10.56
N TYR A 232 -3.35 -12.28 9.54
CA TYR A 232 -3.34 -11.59 8.25
C TYR A 232 -4.72 -11.61 7.59
N ARG A 233 -5.37 -12.78 7.49
CA ARG A 233 -6.72 -12.90 6.95
C ARG A 233 -7.73 -12.03 7.70
N ARG A 234 -7.66 -11.97 9.03
CA ARG A 234 -8.53 -11.09 9.84
C ARG A 234 -8.27 -9.61 9.57
N ILE A 235 -7.01 -9.19 9.45
CA ILE A 235 -6.65 -7.80 9.14
C ILE A 235 -7.13 -7.40 7.76
N ILE A 236 -6.91 -8.25 6.75
CA ILE A 236 -7.39 -8.00 5.39
C ILE A 236 -8.92 -7.96 5.35
N SER A 237 -9.62 -8.91 6.00
CA SER A 237 -11.08 -8.88 6.09
C SER A 237 -11.60 -7.59 6.71
N ARG A 238 -11.07 -7.18 7.87
CA ARG A 238 -11.47 -5.93 8.53
C ARG A 238 -11.22 -4.70 7.65
N LYS A 239 -10.04 -4.61 7.02
CA LYS A 239 -9.74 -3.49 6.11
C LYS A 239 -10.71 -3.45 4.93
N THR A 240 -11.09 -4.60 4.41
CA THR A 240 -12.07 -4.72 3.32
C THR A 240 -13.48 -4.30 3.80
N ASP A 241 -13.90 -4.75 4.98
CA ASP A 241 -15.19 -4.37 5.57
C ASP A 241 -15.25 -2.85 5.83
N ASP A 242 -14.21 -2.29 6.46
CA ASP A 242 -14.09 -0.85 6.72
C ASP A 242 -14.10 -0.03 5.41
N TYR A 243 -13.49 -0.56 4.35
CA TYR A 243 -13.49 0.06 3.02
C TYR A 243 -14.90 0.07 2.42
N PHE A 244 -15.61 -1.06 2.44
CA PHE A 244 -16.97 -1.12 1.92
C PHE A 244 -17.95 -0.29 2.75
N GLU A 245 -17.79 -0.24 4.08
CA GLU A 245 -18.58 0.64 4.94
C GLU A 245 -18.37 2.12 4.58
N GLN A 246 -17.12 2.52 4.34
CA GLN A 246 -16.80 3.89 3.90
C GLN A 246 -17.41 4.22 2.54
N ILE A 247 -17.40 3.29 1.58
CA ILE A 247 -18.07 3.48 0.28
C ILE A 247 -19.59 3.59 0.44
N ASN A 248 -20.20 2.76 1.29
CA ASN A 248 -21.63 2.81 1.51
C ASN A 248 -22.07 4.13 2.17
N LYS A 249 -21.32 4.60 3.18
CA LYS A 249 -21.54 5.94 3.77
C LYS A 249 -21.43 7.05 2.73
N LEU A 250 -20.41 6.97 1.88
CA LEU A 250 -20.19 7.94 0.81
C LEU A 250 -21.35 7.95 -0.20
N LYS A 251 -21.89 6.77 -0.53
CA LYS A 251 -23.09 6.62 -1.36
C LYS A 251 -24.32 7.24 -0.70
N ASP A 252 -24.53 7.05 0.59
CA ASP A 252 -25.65 7.65 1.31
C ASP A 252 -25.53 9.18 1.37
N ASP A 253 -24.33 9.71 1.61
CA ASP A 253 -24.04 11.15 1.58
C ASP A 253 -24.33 11.75 0.19
N PHE A 254 -24.01 11.03 -0.89
CA PHE A 254 -24.37 11.43 -2.24
C PHE A 254 -25.87 11.49 -2.48
N LEU A 255 -26.62 10.47 -2.03
CA LEU A 255 -28.08 10.46 -2.15
C LEU A 255 -28.71 11.62 -1.38
N ASN A 256 -28.18 11.92 -0.19
CA ASN A 256 -28.61 13.07 0.61
C ASN A 256 -28.33 14.40 -0.09
N LEU A 257 -27.14 14.58 -0.68
CA LEU A 257 -26.78 15.78 -1.44
C LEU A 257 -27.76 16.01 -2.60
N SER A 258 -28.03 14.98 -3.41
CA SER A 258 -28.98 15.08 -4.53
C SER A 258 -30.41 15.36 -4.07
N LYS A 259 -30.84 14.76 -2.96
CA LYS A 259 -32.15 15.02 -2.36
C LYS A 259 -32.26 16.46 -1.85
N ASN A 260 -31.21 16.99 -1.22
CA ASN A 260 -31.19 18.35 -0.69
C ASN A 260 -31.19 19.40 -1.79
N GLU A 261 -30.46 19.21 -2.88
CA GLU A 261 -30.51 20.09 -4.07
C GLU A 261 -31.93 20.14 -4.65
N ASN A 262 -32.54 18.97 -4.87
CA ASN A 262 -33.91 18.89 -5.38
C ASN A 262 -34.94 19.52 -4.42
N ASN A 263 -34.78 19.32 -3.11
CA ASN A 263 -35.64 19.94 -2.09
C ASN A 263 -35.48 21.46 -2.08
N THR A 264 -34.26 21.98 -2.14
CA THR A 264 -33.96 23.42 -2.23
C THR A 264 -34.68 24.03 -3.43
N LEU A 265 -34.58 23.38 -4.59
CA LEU A 265 -35.26 23.80 -5.81
C LEU A 265 -36.79 23.78 -5.65
N ARG A 266 -37.34 22.72 -5.07
CA ARG A 266 -38.78 22.58 -4.82
C ARG A 266 -39.29 23.67 -3.87
N THR A 267 -38.55 23.95 -2.80
CA THR A 267 -38.88 24.99 -1.82
C THR A 267 -38.87 26.37 -2.47
N LEU A 268 -37.88 26.67 -3.32
CA LEU A 268 -37.83 27.91 -4.10
C LEU A 268 -39.09 28.06 -4.98
N ASN A 269 -39.42 27.02 -5.76
CA ASN A 269 -40.58 27.04 -6.65
C ASN A 269 -41.89 27.23 -5.86
N LEU A 270 -42.06 26.50 -4.76
CA LEU A 270 -43.26 26.59 -3.92
C LEU A 270 -43.40 27.98 -3.27
N THR A 271 -42.29 28.55 -2.80
CA THR A 271 -42.26 29.91 -2.23
C THR A 271 -42.61 30.94 -3.30
N PHE A 272 -42.04 30.83 -4.49
CA PHE A 272 -42.36 31.70 -5.63
C PHE A 272 -43.85 31.63 -6.01
N PHE A 273 -44.43 30.43 -6.10
CA PHE A 273 -45.86 30.27 -6.39
C PHE A 273 -46.77 30.80 -5.29
N ALA A 274 -46.40 30.64 -4.02
CA ALA A 274 -47.16 31.21 -2.90
C ALA A 274 -47.22 32.74 -2.99
N TRP A 275 -46.08 33.37 -3.31
CA TRP A 275 -46.02 34.82 -3.51
C TRP A 275 -46.77 35.29 -4.77
N LEU A 276 -46.69 34.54 -5.89
CA LEU A 276 -47.52 34.81 -7.08
C LEU A 276 -49.02 34.70 -6.76
N GLY A 277 -49.42 33.70 -5.97
CA GLY A 277 -50.81 33.55 -5.51
C GLY A 277 -51.26 34.74 -4.67
N SER A 278 -50.43 35.18 -3.72
CA SER A 278 -50.68 36.38 -2.91
C SER A 278 -50.83 37.64 -3.77
N LEU A 279 -49.98 37.80 -4.79
CA LEU A 279 -50.14 38.88 -5.77
C LEU A 279 -51.44 38.77 -6.55
N GLY A 280 -51.80 37.57 -7.01
CA GLY A 280 -53.05 37.32 -7.72
C GLY A 280 -54.27 37.75 -6.90
N VAL A 281 -54.30 37.45 -5.60
CA VAL A 281 -55.36 37.87 -4.67
C VAL A 281 -55.39 39.40 -4.52
N GLN A 282 -54.23 40.05 -4.38
CA GLN A 282 -54.17 41.51 -4.29
C GLN A 282 -54.63 42.19 -5.58
N LEU A 283 -54.26 41.63 -6.74
CA LEU A 283 -54.75 42.10 -8.05
C LEU A 283 -56.26 41.93 -8.16
N LEU A 284 -56.81 40.79 -7.73
CA LEU A 284 -58.25 40.54 -7.72
C LEU A 284 -59.00 41.57 -6.84
N ASN A 285 -58.47 41.91 -5.66
CA ASN A 285 -59.04 42.94 -4.81
C ASN A 285 -59.05 44.33 -5.48
N ILE A 286 -58.02 44.65 -6.26
CA ILE A 286 -57.96 45.90 -7.04
C ILE A 286 -58.96 45.88 -8.21
N ILE A 287 -59.19 44.71 -8.82
CA ILE A 287 -60.15 44.51 -9.92
C ILE A 287 -61.59 44.67 -9.43
N ILE A 288 -61.93 44.04 -8.30
CA ILE A 288 -63.28 44.10 -7.72
C ILE A 288 -63.69 45.53 -7.37
N GLY A 289 -62.73 46.39 -6.99
CA GLY A 289 -62.97 47.79 -6.66
C GLY A 289 -63.01 48.76 -7.86
N TYR A 290 -62.96 48.28 -9.11
CA TYR A 290 -62.81 49.13 -10.30
C TYR A 290 -64.10 49.20 -11.16
N ASN A 291 -64.62 50.43 -11.37
CA ASN A 291 -65.85 50.69 -12.12
C ASN A 291 -65.64 51.32 -13.52
N GLY A 292 -64.45 51.22 -14.12
CA GLY A 292 -64.13 51.83 -15.42
C GLY A 292 -64.13 50.87 -16.62
N ASN A 293 -64.19 51.39 -17.85
CA ASN A 293 -64.35 50.59 -19.07
C ASN A 293 -63.10 49.81 -19.53
N ASN A 294 -61.88 50.23 -19.15
CA ASN A 294 -60.63 49.59 -19.60
C ASN A 294 -59.80 49.02 -18.45
N LEU A 295 -60.15 47.78 -18.06
CA LEU A 295 -59.56 47.08 -16.92
C LEU A 295 -58.07 46.71 -17.14
N LEU A 296 -57.71 46.24 -18.36
CA LEU A 296 -56.33 45.88 -18.71
C LEU A 296 -55.39 47.09 -18.69
N HIS A 297 -55.82 48.23 -19.24
CA HIS A 297 -55.05 49.47 -19.20
C HIS A 297 -54.90 49.98 -17.75
N TYR A 298 -55.96 49.86 -16.93
CA TYR A 298 -55.91 50.25 -15.53
C TYR A 298 -54.97 49.36 -14.69
N LEU A 299 -54.89 48.06 -14.96
CA LEU A 299 -53.98 47.15 -14.26
C LEU A 299 -52.52 47.38 -14.69
N LEU A 300 -52.27 47.41 -15.99
CA LEU A 300 -50.91 47.39 -16.54
C LEU A 300 -50.27 48.78 -16.65
N PHE A 301 -51.05 49.85 -16.90
CA PHE A 301 -50.51 51.16 -17.28
C PHE A 301 -50.99 52.35 -16.41
N SER A 302 -51.84 52.14 -15.41
CA SER A 302 -52.25 53.25 -14.52
C SER A 302 -51.18 53.61 -13.48
N LYS A 303 -51.13 54.91 -13.16
CA LYS A 303 -50.28 55.51 -12.12
C LYS A 303 -50.97 55.48 -10.76
N GLY A 304 -50.22 55.22 -9.69
CA GLY A 304 -50.76 55.22 -8.33
C GLY A 304 -49.74 54.75 -7.29
N SER A 305 -49.49 55.59 -6.28
CA SER A 305 -48.52 55.35 -5.22
C SER A 305 -48.73 54.04 -4.46
N LYS A 306 -49.99 53.66 -4.18
CA LYS A 306 -50.33 52.38 -3.54
C LYS A 306 -49.91 51.16 -4.35
N LYS A 307 -50.03 51.21 -5.69
CA LYS A 307 -49.62 50.12 -6.59
C LYS A 307 -48.10 50.02 -6.69
N GLY A 308 -47.41 51.15 -6.71
CA GLY A 308 -45.94 51.21 -6.69
C GLY A 308 -45.34 50.61 -5.41
N ILE A 309 -45.95 50.87 -4.25
CA ILE A 309 -45.52 50.29 -2.96
C ILE A 309 -45.65 48.75 -2.95
N VAL A 310 -46.78 48.21 -3.45
CA VAL A 310 -47.00 46.76 -3.53
C VAL A 310 -45.97 46.07 -4.45
N VAL A 311 -45.73 46.65 -5.64
CA VAL A 311 -44.71 46.14 -6.57
C VAL A 311 -43.31 46.24 -5.96
N GLY A 312 -42.99 47.33 -5.26
CA GLY A 312 -41.72 47.52 -4.56
C GLY A 312 -41.48 46.48 -3.46
N MET A 313 -42.47 46.21 -2.61
CA MET A 313 -42.37 45.15 -1.58
C MET A 313 -42.14 43.77 -2.20
N PHE A 314 -42.78 43.49 -3.33
CA PHE A 314 -42.61 42.24 -4.05
C PHE A 314 -41.20 42.09 -4.65
N ILE A 315 -40.63 43.17 -5.20
CA ILE A 315 -39.24 43.17 -5.70
C ILE A 315 -38.27 42.83 -4.57
N ILE A 316 -38.43 43.45 -3.40
CA ILE A 316 -37.57 43.20 -2.23
C ILE A 316 -37.68 41.73 -1.79
N ALA A 317 -38.90 41.20 -1.64
CA ALA A 317 -39.11 39.80 -1.25
C ALA A 317 -38.47 38.82 -2.27
N LEU A 318 -38.63 39.09 -3.56
CA LEU A 318 -38.11 38.27 -4.65
C LEU A 318 -36.56 38.26 -4.68
N ILE A 319 -35.92 39.40 -4.38
CA ILE A 319 -34.47 39.49 -4.21
C ILE A 319 -34.01 38.65 -3.01
N PHE A 320 -34.68 38.74 -1.86
CA PHE A 320 -34.33 37.96 -0.66
C PHE A 320 -34.43 36.46 -0.89
N ILE A 321 -35.52 35.99 -1.52
CA ILE A 321 -35.73 34.57 -1.85
C ILE A 321 -34.63 34.06 -2.78
N PHE A 322 -34.24 34.85 -3.78
CA PHE A 322 -33.19 34.46 -4.71
C PHE A 322 -31.81 34.44 -4.07
N ILE A 323 -31.50 35.40 -3.19
CA ILE A 323 -30.25 35.40 -2.42
C ILE A 323 -30.17 34.16 -1.52
N ALA A 324 -31.27 33.80 -0.84
CA ALA A 324 -31.33 32.60 -0.01
C ALA A 324 -31.04 31.33 -0.83
N TYR A 325 -31.67 31.20 -2.01
CA TYR A 325 -31.43 30.10 -2.93
C TYR A 325 -29.96 30.02 -3.40
N VAL A 326 -29.38 31.14 -3.83
CA VAL A 326 -27.97 31.17 -4.28
C VAL A 326 -27.04 30.79 -3.14
N SER A 327 -27.33 31.25 -1.92
CA SER A 327 -26.56 30.91 -0.73
C SER A 327 -26.64 29.41 -0.39
N GLU A 328 -27.82 28.80 -0.50
CA GLU A 328 -28.04 27.38 -0.23
C GLU A 328 -27.35 26.48 -1.27
N ILE A 329 -27.45 26.80 -2.57
CA ILE A 329 -26.71 26.11 -3.64
C ILE A 329 -25.19 26.24 -3.42
N LYS A 330 -24.70 27.40 -2.97
CA LYS A 330 -23.28 27.59 -2.66
C LYS A 330 -22.83 26.74 -1.45
N SER A 331 -23.70 26.54 -0.46
CA SER A 331 -23.45 25.62 0.66
C SER A 331 -23.35 24.18 0.15
N LEU A 332 -24.27 23.74 -0.69
CA LEU A 332 -24.26 22.41 -1.30
C LEU A 332 -23.01 22.19 -2.19
N GLN A 333 -22.54 23.22 -2.90
CA GLN A 333 -21.28 23.16 -3.65
C GLN A 333 -20.07 22.92 -2.72
N LYS A 334 -20.08 23.51 -1.52
CA LYS A 334 -19.01 23.31 -0.54
C LYS A 334 -19.02 21.86 -0.03
N GLU A 335 -20.19 21.33 0.30
CA GLU A 335 -20.36 19.92 0.68
C GLU A 335 -19.92 18.97 -0.44
N TYR A 336 -20.31 19.24 -1.68
CA TYR A 336 -19.86 18.48 -2.85
C TYR A 336 -18.34 18.44 -2.98
N ASN A 337 -17.65 19.57 -2.80
CA ASN A 337 -16.19 19.62 -2.92
C ASN A 337 -15.49 18.81 -1.80
N VAL A 338 -16.01 18.86 -0.57
CA VAL A 338 -15.50 18.03 0.54
C VAL A 338 -15.70 16.55 0.21
N LEU A 339 -16.87 16.20 -0.32
CA LEU A 339 -17.19 14.81 -0.68
C LEU A 339 -16.34 14.30 -1.85
N LYS A 340 -16.08 15.16 -2.85
CA LYS A 340 -15.16 14.88 -3.97
C LYS A 340 -13.74 14.61 -3.48
N HIS A 341 -13.26 15.39 -2.52
CA HIS A 341 -11.95 15.19 -1.90
C HIS A 341 -11.88 13.87 -1.15
N ILE A 342 -12.90 13.55 -0.35
CA ILE A 342 -12.98 12.28 0.40
C ILE A 342 -13.04 11.08 -0.56
N TYR A 343 -13.79 11.18 -1.66
CA TYR A 343 -13.85 10.14 -2.69
C TYR A 343 -12.50 9.90 -3.36
N LYS A 344 -11.79 10.99 -3.75
CA LYS A 344 -10.47 10.90 -4.38
C LYS A 344 -9.41 10.29 -3.46
N ASP A 345 -9.40 10.66 -2.19
CA ASP A 345 -8.33 10.25 -1.27
C ASP A 345 -8.50 8.82 -0.72
N LYS A 346 -9.74 8.34 -0.62
CA LYS A 346 -10.04 7.10 0.13
C LYS A 346 -10.30 5.87 -0.74
N ILE A 347 -10.48 6.04 -2.05
CA ILE A 347 -10.73 4.91 -2.96
C ILE A 347 -9.40 4.42 -3.52
N LEU A 348 -8.86 3.38 -2.87
CA LEU A 348 -7.50 2.88 -3.08
C LEU A 348 -7.32 1.94 -4.31
N PHE A 349 -8.37 1.74 -5.12
CA PHE A 349 -8.42 0.67 -6.13
C PHE A 349 -8.69 1.12 -7.58
N GLU A 350 -8.65 2.41 -7.89
CA GLU A 350 -8.78 2.90 -9.27
C GLU A 350 -7.60 3.81 -9.63
N SER A 351 -7.16 3.78 -10.89
CA SER A 351 -6.10 4.68 -11.39
C SER A 351 -6.62 6.13 -11.39
N GLU A 352 -5.75 7.09 -11.08
CA GLU A 352 -6.11 8.53 -10.96
C GLU A 352 -6.88 9.07 -12.17
N SER A 353 -6.62 8.55 -13.38
CA SER A 353 -7.31 8.95 -14.62
C SER A 353 -8.77 8.48 -14.73
N ASP A 354 -9.12 7.35 -14.12
CA ASP A 354 -10.49 6.81 -14.16
C ASP A 354 -11.38 7.41 -13.06
N ILE A 355 -10.80 7.79 -11.92
CA ILE A 355 -11.51 8.34 -10.75
C ILE A 355 -12.20 9.67 -11.09
N GLU A 356 -11.51 10.57 -11.79
CA GLU A 356 -12.01 11.93 -12.04
C GLU A 356 -13.20 11.95 -13.01
N SER A 357 -13.13 11.13 -14.08
CA SER A 357 -14.21 11.05 -15.06
C SER A 357 -15.46 10.35 -14.48
N LYS A 358 -15.28 9.27 -13.72
CA LYS A 358 -16.39 8.47 -13.19
C LYS A 358 -17.17 9.20 -12.10
N PHE A 359 -16.49 9.92 -11.21
CA PHE A 359 -17.13 10.72 -10.18
C PHE A 359 -18.04 11.81 -10.76
N GLU A 360 -17.55 12.57 -11.74
CA GLU A 360 -18.31 13.65 -12.38
C GLU A 360 -19.43 13.14 -13.30
N LEU A 361 -19.31 11.92 -13.84
CA LEU A 361 -20.37 11.26 -14.60
C LEU A 361 -21.53 10.78 -13.72
N ILE A 362 -21.24 10.32 -12.49
CA ILE A 362 -22.27 9.81 -11.57
C ILE A 362 -22.99 10.98 -10.87
N ILE A 363 -22.26 12.05 -10.51
CA ILE A 363 -22.83 13.16 -9.72
C ILE A 363 -22.41 14.50 -10.29
N LYS A 364 -23.42 15.20 -10.83
CA LYS A 364 -23.26 16.57 -11.29
C LYS A 364 -23.08 17.49 -10.09
N LYS A 365 -22.10 18.38 -10.21
CA LYS A 365 -21.89 19.46 -9.25
C LYS A 365 -23.19 20.28 -9.12
N PRO A 366 -23.63 20.61 -7.90
CA PRO A 366 -24.76 21.51 -7.70
C PRO A 366 -24.46 22.85 -8.36
N GLU A 367 -25.31 23.31 -9.26
CA GLU A 367 -25.14 24.58 -9.95
C GLU A 367 -26.41 25.40 -9.90
N VAL A 368 -26.27 26.72 -9.81
CA VAL A 368 -27.40 27.61 -9.97
C VAL A 368 -27.90 27.44 -11.40
N GLY A 369 -29.11 26.93 -11.57
CA GLY A 369 -29.67 26.64 -12.89
C GLY A 369 -29.65 27.89 -13.78
N LYS A 370 -28.86 27.85 -14.86
CA LYS A 370 -28.69 28.98 -15.80
C LYS A 370 -30.02 29.49 -16.37
N PHE A 371 -30.99 28.59 -16.55
CA PHE A 371 -32.34 28.92 -16.99
C PHE A 371 -33.14 29.71 -15.94
N GLN A 372 -33.03 29.33 -14.67
CA GLN A 372 -33.70 30.01 -13.55
C GLN A 372 -33.13 31.42 -13.37
N MET A 373 -31.80 31.57 -13.46
CA MET A 373 -31.13 32.89 -13.44
C MET A 373 -31.66 33.81 -14.55
N ARG A 374 -31.82 33.30 -15.78
CA ARG A 374 -32.33 34.09 -16.91
C ARG A 374 -33.78 34.52 -16.71
N ILE A 375 -34.65 33.59 -16.30
CA ILE A 375 -36.07 33.90 -16.04
C ILE A 375 -36.19 34.91 -14.91
N PHE A 376 -35.44 34.71 -13.83
CA PHE A 376 -35.43 35.63 -12.70
C PHE A 376 -35.00 37.04 -13.12
N GLY A 377 -33.92 37.15 -13.91
CA GLY A 377 -33.43 38.43 -14.42
C GLY A 377 -34.45 39.14 -15.31
N ILE A 378 -35.09 38.43 -16.24
CA ILE A 378 -36.13 39.00 -17.12
C ILE A 378 -37.33 39.49 -16.28
N PHE A 379 -37.79 38.67 -15.34
CA PHE A 379 -38.94 39.00 -14.49
C PHE A 379 -38.65 40.19 -13.57
N LEU A 380 -37.47 40.23 -12.96
CA LEU A 380 -37.01 41.34 -12.13
C LEU A 380 -36.90 42.64 -12.94
N PHE A 381 -36.38 42.57 -14.17
CA PHE A 381 -36.27 43.73 -15.06
C PHE A 381 -37.66 44.31 -15.41
N LEU A 382 -38.61 43.46 -15.79
CA LEU A 382 -39.99 43.87 -16.07
C LEU A 382 -40.66 44.52 -14.86
N LEU A 383 -40.45 43.97 -13.66
CA LEU A 383 -40.96 44.54 -12.42
C LEU A 383 -40.34 45.90 -12.08
N LEU A 384 -39.03 46.06 -12.29
CA LEU A 384 -38.33 47.33 -12.06
C LEU A 384 -38.82 48.43 -13.01
N VAL A 385 -38.94 48.12 -14.32
CA VAL A 385 -39.51 49.06 -15.30
C VAL A 385 -40.93 49.45 -14.89
N ARG A 386 -41.76 48.47 -14.48
CA ARG A 386 -43.13 48.74 -14.03
C ARG A 386 -43.19 49.59 -12.76
N CYS A 387 -42.28 49.38 -11.82
CA CYS A 387 -42.17 50.14 -10.59
C CYS A 387 -41.84 51.62 -10.90
N ILE A 388 -40.85 51.87 -11.77
CA ILE A 388 -40.49 53.23 -12.21
C ILE A 388 -41.67 53.92 -12.89
N CYS A 389 -42.36 53.24 -13.82
CA CYS A 389 -43.55 53.77 -14.49
C CYS A 389 -44.77 53.96 -13.56
N ALA A 390 -44.78 53.38 -12.35
CA ALA A 390 -45.84 53.59 -11.38
C ALA A 390 -45.66 54.89 -10.57
N PHE A 391 -44.41 55.36 -10.45
CA PHE A 391 -44.01 56.54 -9.67
C PHE A 391 -43.76 57.79 -10.53
N MET A 392 -43.37 57.63 -11.81
CA MET A 392 -43.45 58.71 -12.82
C MET A 392 -44.88 58.92 -13.28
#